data_AF-A0A1I6MII7-F1
#
_entry.id   AF-A0A1I6MII7-F1
#
_cell.length_a   1.000
_cell.length_b   1.000
_cell.length_c   1.000
_cell.angle_alpha   90.00
_cell.angle_beta   90.00
_cell.angle_gamma   90.00
#
_symmetry.space_group_name_H-M   'P 1'
#
loop_
_entity.id
_entity.type
_entity.pdbx_description
1 polymer ?
#
loop_
_entity_poly.entity_id
_entity_poly.type
_entity_poly.pdbx_seq_one_letter_code
_entity_poly.pdbx_strand_id
1 'polypeptide(L)' 'MSESKMLFPEGVGKSVAEVSVLDDPEFGKEVLLRFSDGTQLSIAVGVRQTIDARYCQEELPDTPISHKQAN' A
#
# COMPACT_ATOMS: atom_id res chain seq x y z
N MET A 1 4.57 -14.83 -0.56
CA MET A 1 4.85 -13.66 -1.43
C MET A 1 6.30 -13.29 -1.21
N SER A 2 7.09 -13.19 -2.27
CA SER A 2 8.50 -12.77 -2.16
C SER A 2 8.52 -11.33 -1.63
N GLU A 3 9.10 -11.09 -0.47
CA GLU A 3 9.39 -9.73 -0.03
C GLU A 3 10.37 -9.13 -1.03
N SER A 4 9.87 -8.30 -1.94
CA SER A 4 10.69 -7.52 -2.85
C SER A 4 11.43 -6.48 -2.01
N LYS A 5 12.62 -6.85 -1.50
CA LYS A 5 13.49 -5.94 -0.79
C LYS A 5 14.01 -4.91 -1.78
N MET A 6 13.43 -3.71 -1.74
CA MET A 6 13.93 -2.59 -2.52
C MET A 6 15.20 -2.05 -1.83
N LEU A 7 16.30 -2.01 -2.57
CA LEU A 7 17.57 -1.50 -2.07
C LEU A 7 17.78 -0.09 -2.62
N PHE A 8 18.19 0.82 -1.74
CA PHE A 8 18.59 2.18 -2.07
C PHE A 8 20.11 2.29 -1.89
N PRO A 9 20.91 1.88 -2.88
CA PRO A 9 22.37 1.84 -2.76
C PRO A 9 22.96 3.22 -2.42
N GLU A 10 22.33 4.29 -2.89
CA GLU A 10 22.66 5.68 -2.56
C GLU A 10 22.47 6.05 -1.08
N GLY A 11 21.76 5.25 -0.29
CA GLY A 11 21.60 5.44 1.16
C GLY A 11 22.59 4.63 2.01
N VAL A 12 23.34 3.70 1.41
CA VAL A 12 24.21 2.79 2.16
C VAL A 12 25.39 3.54 2.77
N GLY A 13 25.59 3.35 4.07
CA GLY A 13 26.68 4.00 4.81
C GLY A 13 26.45 5.47 5.15
N LYS A 14 25.28 6.02 4.81
CA LYS A 14 24.92 7.41 5.13
C LYS A 14 24.15 7.48 6.44
N SER A 15 24.41 8.55 7.20
CA SER A 15 23.66 8.87 8.40
C SER A 15 22.39 9.64 8.05
N VAL A 16 21.28 9.25 8.64
CA VAL A 16 20.01 9.98 8.54
C VAL A 16 20.09 11.18 9.48
N ALA A 17 19.85 12.38 8.95
CA ALA A 17 19.79 13.61 9.73
C ALA A 17 18.36 13.92 10.19
N GLU A 18 17.38 13.65 9.34
CA GLU A 18 15.98 13.98 9.60
C GLU A 18 15.05 12.92 8.98
N VAL A 19 13.96 12.64 9.69
CA VAL A 19 12.85 11.79 9.23
C VAL A 19 11.56 12.56 9.42
N SER A 20 10.80 12.72 8.35
CA SER A 20 9.52 13.43 8.36
C SER A 20 8.44 12.56 7.75
N VAL A 21 7.25 12.58 8.36
CA VAL A 21 6.07 11.88 7.85
C VAL A 21 5.05 12.92 7.45
N LEU A 22 4.66 12.89 6.18
CA LEU A 22 3.74 13.84 5.56
C LEU A 22 2.43 13.13 5.20
N ASP A 23 1.34 13.88 5.26
CA ASP A 23 0.07 13.48 4.67
C ASP A 23 0.15 13.65 3.16
N ASP A 24 -0.02 12.55 2.42
CA ASP A 24 -0.02 12.54 0.96
C ASP A 24 -1.46 12.29 0.47
N PRO A 25 -2.10 13.23 -0.23
CA PRO A 25 -3.48 13.07 -0.69
C PRO A 25 -3.68 11.91 -1.68
N GLU A 26 -2.67 11.52 -2.44
CA GLU A 26 -2.74 10.48 -3.47
C GLU A 26 -2.48 9.09 -2.88
N PHE A 27 -1.53 8.98 -1.95
CA PHE A 27 -1.08 7.69 -1.39
C PHE A 27 -1.46 7.47 0.08
N GLY A 28 -1.89 8.51 0.79
CA GLY A 28 -2.23 8.48 2.21
C GLY A 28 -1.12 9.08 3.07
N LYS A 29 0.09 8.51 3.02
CA LYS A 29 1.27 9.02 3.75
C LYS A 29 2.52 8.98 2.89
N GLU A 30 3.42 9.92 3.11
CA GLU A 30 4.76 9.94 2.53
C GLU A 30 5.80 10.01 3.67
N VAL A 31 6.85 9.20 3.56
CA VAL A 31 8.01 9.25 4.48
C VAL A 31 9.18 9.87 3.74
N LEU A 32 9.64 11.02 4.23
CA LEU A 32 10.81 11.71 3.72
C LEU A 32 12.01 11.46 4.64
N LEU A 33 13.09 10.93 4.07
CA LEU A 33 14.38 10.74 4.74
C LEU A 33 15.38 11.73 4.16
N ARG A 34 15.99 12.55 5.03
CA ARG A 34 17.10 13.43 4.66
C ARG A 34 18.38 12.95 5.32
N PHE A 35 19.38 12.67 4.49
CA PHE A 35 20.70 12.25 4.95
C PHE A 35 21.58 13.46 5.29
N SER A 36 22.58 13.25 6.13
CA SER A 36 23.52 14.31 6.55
C SER A 36 24.33 14.92 5.41
N ASP A 37 24.45 14.21 4.29
CA ASP A 37 25.13 14.70 3.08
C ASP A 37 24.22 15.51 2.14
N GLY A 38 22.96 15.74 2.53
CA GLY A 38 21.98 16.48 1.74
C GLY A 38 21.15 15.62 0.78
N THR A 39 21.48 14.33 0.62
CA THR A 39 20.67 13.38 -0.16
C THR A 39 19.28 13.25 0.47
N GLN A 40 18.25 13.09 -0.36
CA GLN A 40 16.88 12.90 0.09
C GLN A 40 16.28 11.64 -0.56
N LEU A 41 15.50 10.90 0.22
CA LEU A 41 14.70 9.77 -0.24
C LEU A 41 13.25 10.00 0.17
N SER A 42 12.34 9.96 -0.80
CA SER A 42 10.89 10.00 -0.59
C SER A 42 10.32 8.60 -0.79
N ILE A 43 9.48 8.17 0.16
CA ILE A 43 8.83 6.87 0.17
C ILE A 43 7.32 7.10 0.30
N ALA A 44 6.60 6.95 -0.80
CA ALA A 44 5.14 6.96 -0.79
C ALA A 44 4.61 5.65 -0.16
N VAL A 45 3.77 5.78 0.87
CA VAL A 45 3.15 4.66 1.58
C VAL A 45 1.67 4.61 1.21
N GLY A 46 1.39 3.89 0.12
CA GLY A 46 0.04 3.63 -0.39
C GLY A 46 -0.71 2.57 0.41
N VAL A 47 -1.93 2.86 0.89
CA VAL A 47 -2.89 1.82 1.28
C VAL A 47 -3.73 1.44 0.06
N ARG A 48 -3.43 0.30 -0.56
CA ARG A 48 -4.26 -0.22 -1.65
C ARG A 48 -5.57 -0.79 -1.09
N GLN A 49 -6.59 0.05 -1.00
CA GLN A 49 -7.96 -0.41 -0.72
C GLN A 49 -8.60 -0.88 -2.03
N THR A 50 -9.12 -2.11 -2.03
CA THR A 50 -9.87 -2.66 -3.16
C THR A 50 -11.34 -2.72 -2.74
N ILE A 51 -12.22 -2.09 -3.52
CA ILE A 51 -13.67 -2.14 -3.29
C ILE A 51 -14.26 -3.09 -4.32
N ASP A 52 -14.69 -4.27 -3.87
CA ASP A 52 -15.47 -5.20 -4.69
C ASP A 52 -16.96 -4.86 -4.53
N ALA A 53 -17.49 -4.03 -5.43
CA ALA A 53 -18.91 -3.76 -5.51
C ALA A 53 -19.58 -4.76 -6.47
N ARG A 54 -20.71 -5.33 -6.06
CA ARG A 54 -21.58 -6.13 -6.93
C ARG A 54 -22.90 -5.39 -7.14
N TYR A 55 -23.38 -5.40 -8.37
CA TYR A 55 -24.71 -4.89 -8.68
C TYR A 55 -25.75 -5.91 -8.18
N CYS A 56 -26.50 -5.56 -7.14
CA CYS A 56 -27.69 -6.30 -6.72
C CYS A 56 -28.90 -5.68 -7.42
N GLN A 57 -29.51 -6.41 -8.35
CA GLN A 57 -30.78 -6.00 -8.95
C GLN A 57 -31.88 -6.33 -7.93
N GLU A 58 -32.45 -5.30 -7.30
CA GLU A 58 -33.45 -5.35 -6.20
C GLU A 58 -34.82 -5.96 -6.57
N GLU A 59 -34.89 -7.03 -7.38
CA GLU A 59 -36.18 -7.73 -7.61
C GLU A 59 -36.17 -9.25 -7.42
N LEU A 60 -35.05 -9.88 -7.07
CA LEU A 60 -35.05 -11.28 -6.66
C LEU A 60 -34.08 -11.49 -5.48
N PRO A 61 -34.53 -12.04 -4.33
CA PRO A 61 -33.61 -12.42 -3.26
C PRO A 61 -32.60 -13.42 -3.82
N ASP A 62 -31.31 -13.17 -3.57
CA ASP A 62 -30.23 -14.09 -3.96
C ASP A 62 -30.60 -15.51 -3.53
N THR A 63 -30.71 -16.42 -4.50
CA THR A 63 -30.88 -17.82 -4.17
C THR A 63 -29.56 -18.27 -3.55
N PRO A 64 -29.55 -18.76 -2.28
CA PRO A 64 -28.31 -19.18 -1.67
C PRO A 64 -27.68 -20.25 -2.56
N ILE A 65 -26.44 -20.03 -2.98
CA ILE A 65 -25.66 -21.02 -3.71
C ILE A 65 -25.44 -22.19 -2.75
N SER A 66 -26.36 -23.16 -2.79
CA SER A 66 -26.16 -24.43 -2.12
C SER A 66 -25.11 -25.17 -2.91
N HIS A 67 -23.86 -25.08 -2.46
CA HIS A 67 -22.88 -26.10 -2.77
C HIS A 67 -23.39 -27.40 -2.16
N LYS A 68 -24.24 -28.12 -2.89
CA LYS A 68 -24.38 -29.56 -2.70
C LYS A 68 -23.04 -30.16 -3.10
N GLN A 69 -22.14 -30.27 -2.12
CA GLN A 69 -21.07 -31.24 -2.15
C GLN A 69 -21.70 -32.63 -2.30
N ALA A 70 -21.25 -33.30 -3.37
CA ALA A 70 -21.18 -34.74 -3.62
C ALA A 70 -22.16 -35.69 -2.91
N ASN A 71 -22.91 -36.44 -3.72
CA ASN A 71 -22.69 -37.88 -3.86
C ASN A 71 -23.09 -38.34 -5.27
#